data_AF-A0AAW2ZIE2-F1
#
_entry.id   AF-A0AAW2ZIE2-F1
#
_cell.length_a   1.000
_cell.length_b   1.000
_cell.length_c   1.000
_cell.angle_alpha   90.00
_cell.angle_beta   90.00
_cell.angle_gamma   90.00
#
_symmetry.space_group_name_H-M   'P 1'
#
loop_
_entity.id
_entity.type
_entity.pdbx_description
1 polymer ?
#
loop_
_entity_poly.entity_id
_entity_poly.type
_entity_poly.pdbx_seq_one_letter_code
_entity_poly.pdbx_strand_id
1 'polypeptide(L)'
;MDYGTVTLERIKNLDRNTICDITNPSQRNYSSEAKYPSFPTLTKKQRENTDFWQKVASMKKAVDEQYQSEGAVRQFDRDAKLWRMTLKFAGNVHRLNVLRRICVVLRHGGLMVKNESLPSVDEFGNPQTQFVNWYEKGWPIACALSHGGRFLIQLNKLPPDVPDDYRDHSFWNWLLTGKEDGDSRTVLSLLSSGDEAEQEGKIIFKRIGATHEIVYGDKEELLCDGKKQHIFEARQIGVTLRNTKLFKNIEATYTHHRHWGLNIPMGGHGCESLVGELVSANGEHGHIYIYYQSPANRRNGGILIGVEGSEFNKYDQGGHIHSIRADSSDTSPTYGYKWYNSKGRNPDGTVKNDGLVRDLISSGGPPKFNGIVVDLSDGWSKIKEQESEWKDDFVMYTSEIPDNTNRKERRKIRTMALSKRISLEVPNVTDDNNNVKV
;
A
#
# COMPACT_ATOMS: atom_id res chain seq x y z
N MET A 1 36.56 -16.64 -24.71
CA MET A 1 35.49 -17.02 -23.77
C MET A 1 34.36 -16.05 -24.00
N ASP A 2 33.32 -16.54 -24.66
CA ASP A 2 32.22 -15.78 -25.23
C ASP A 2 31.14 -15.59 -24.17
N TYR A 3 30.99 -14.37 -23.65
CA TYR A 3 29.94 -14.02 -22.69
C TYR A 3 28.69 -13.60 -23.48
N GLY A 4 27.96 -14.61 -23.95
CA GLY A 4 26.77 -14.46 -24.79
C GLY A 4 25.60 -13.75 -24.09
N THR A 5 25.01 -12.79 -24.81
CA THR A 5 23.60 -12.68 -25.28
C THR A 5 22.41 -13.27 -24.49
N VAL A 6 22.59 -13.87 -23.31
CA VAL A 6 21.55 -14.63 -22.56
C VAL A 6 20.68 -13.73 -21.66
N THR A 7 20.97 -12.44 -21.52
CA THR A 7 20.30 -11.56 -20.55
C THR A 7 18.98 -10.96 -21.04
N LEU A 8 18.82 -10.66 -22.33
CA LEU A 8 17.62 -9.97 -22.84
C LEU A 8 16.41 -10.90 -23.06
N GLU A 9 16.62 -12.16 -23.42
CA GLU A 9 15.54 -13.15 -23.56
C GLU A 9 14.92 -13.54 -22.22
N ARG A 10 15.72 -13.58 -21.14
CA ARG A 10 15.22 -13.85 -19.78
C ARG A 10 14.34 -12.71 -19.23
N ILE A 11 14.63 -11.47 -19.61
CA ILE A 11 13.83 -10.29 -19.24
C ILE A 11 12.50 -10.26 -20.00
N LYS A 12 12.49 -10.61 -21.29
CA LYS A 12 11.23 -10.80 -22.05
C LYS A 12 10.40 -11.98 -21.55
N ASN A 13 11.04 -13.02 -21.00
CA ASN A 13 10.36 -14.16 -20.39
C ASN A 13 9.82 -13.90 -18.98
N LEU A 14 10.31 -12.89 -18.24
CA LEU A 14 9.64 -12.43 -17.02
C LEU A 14 8.24 -11.91 -17.35
N ASP A 15 8.05 -11.13 -18.42
CA ASP A 15 6.71 -10.67 -18.82
C ASP A 15 5.79 -11.81 -19.29
N ARG A 16 6.34 -12.92 -19.81
CA ARG A 16 5.56 -14.11 -20.21
C ARG A 16 5.24 -15.06 -19.05
N ASN A 17 6.18 -15.31 -18.14
CA ASN A 17 5.97 -16.24 -17.01
C ASN A 17 5.29 -15.59 -15.81
N THR A 18 5.29 -14.24 -15.70
CA THR A 18 4.43 -13.55 -14.72
C THR A 18 2.96 -13.50 -15.18
N ILE A 19 2.66 -13.91 -16.42
CA ILE A 19 1.33 -13.83 -17.05
C ILE A 19 0.78 -15.21 -17.51
N CYS A 20 1.60 -16.25 -17.66
CA CYS A 20 1.18 -17.61 -18.05
C CYS A 20 1.91 -18.64 -17.15
N ASP A 21 1.28 -19.40 -16.25
CA ASP A 21 0.23 -20.40 -16.50
C ASP A 21 -1.13 -20.07 -15.84
N ILE A 22 -2.03 -19.49 -16.64
CA ILE A 22 -3.46 -19.39 -16.31
C ILE A 22 -4.20 -20.34 -17.25
N THR A 23 -4.05 -21.65 -17.03
CA THR A 23 -5.01 -22.63 -17.54
C THR A 23 -5.77 -23.21 -16.34
N ASN A 24 -6.97 -22.67 -16.12
CA ASN A 24 -8.02 -23.11 -15.19
C ASN A 24 -7.73 -23.16 -13.66
N PRO A 25 -7.75 -21.99 -12.97
CA PRO A 25 -8.07 -21.93 -11.55
C PRO A 25 -9.57 -22.19 -11.25
N SER A 26 -10.42 -22.21 -12.28
CA SER A 26 -11.88 -22.35 -12.21
C SER A 26 -12.38 -23.68 -11.64
N GLN A 27 -11.48 -24.63 -11.35
CA GLN A 27 -11.83 -25.92 -10.72
C GLN A 27 -11.55 -26.00 -9.22
N ARG A 28 -10.97 -24.97 -8.59
CA ARG A 28 -10.87 -24.94 -7.12
C ARG A 28 -12.14 -24.32 -6.56
N ASN A 29 -13.11 -25.18 -6.24
CA ASN A 29 -14.23 -24.82 -5.36
C ASN A 29 -13.66 -24.39 -4.00
N TYR A 30 -13.46 -23.08 -3.83
CA TYR A 30 -13.12 -22.50 -2.53
C TYR A 30 -14.36 -22.56 -1.65
N SER A 31 -14.56 -23.68 -0.96
CA SER A 31 -15.56 -23.73 0.12
C SER A 31 -15.13 -22.76 1.21
N SER A 32 -16.09 -22.02 1.76
CA SER A 32 -15.89 -21.12 2.92
C SER A 32 -15.44 -21.86 4.19
N GLU A 33 -15.34 -23.19 4.16
CA GLU A 33 -14.94 -24.06 5.28
C GLU A 33 -13.54 -24.69 5.07
N ALA A 34 -12.84 -24.38 3.97
CA ALA A 34 -11.51 -24.91 3.74
C ALA A 34 -10.53 -24.31 4.75
N LYS A 35 -10.17 -25.07 5.80
CA LYS A 35 -8.99 -24.84 6.61
C LYS A 35 -7.79 -24.77 5.66
N TYR A 36 -7.28 -23.56 5.42
CA TYR A 36 -6.16 -23.33 4.53
C TYR A 36 -4.97 -24.15 5.01
N PRO A 37 -4.23 -24.84 4.12
CA PRO A 37 -2.97 -25.43 4.52
C PRO A 37 -2.06 -24.29 4.99
N SER A 38 -1.72 -24.30 6.27
CA SER A 38 -0.67 -23.43 6.80
C SER A 38 0.62 -23.82 6.09
N PHE A 39 1.06 -22.98 5.15
CA PHE A 39 2.37 -23.19 4.53
C PHE A 39 3.43 -23.00 5.62
N PRO A 40 4.31 -23.98 5.85
CA PRO A 40 5.35 -23.84 6.86
C PRO A 40 6.20 -22.61 6.52
N THR A 41 6.35 -21.71 7.47
CA THR A 41 7.33 -20.62 7.41
C THR A 41 8.67 -21.22 7.01
N LEU A 42 9.31 -20.69 5.96
CA LEU A 42 10.62 -21.19 5.52
C LEU A 42 11.56 -21.19 6.72
N THR A 43 12.05 -22.36 7.10
CA THR A 43 12.95 -22.51 8.25
C THR A 43 14.24 -21.73 7.98
N LYS A 44 14.90 -21.24 9.05
CA LYS A 44 16.21 -20.57 8.96
C LYS A 44 17.20 -21.33 8.06
N LYS A 45 17.18 -22.68 8.13
CA LYS A 45 18.02 -23.59 7.34
C LYS A 45 17.67 -23.62 5.84
N GLN A 46 16.39 -23.48 5.47
CA GLN A 46 15.96 -23.38 4.06
C GLN A 46 16.36 -22.04 3.43
N ARG A 47 16.46 -20.97 4.22
CA ARG A 47 16.93 -19.65 3.76
C ARG A 47 18.45 -19.49 3.81
N GLU A 48 19.18 -20.39 4.47
CA GLU A 48 20.64 -20.54 4.31
C GLU A 48 21.01 -21.20 2.96
N ASN A 49 20.02 -21.59 2.17
CA ASN A 49 20.21 -22.08 0.80
C ASN A 49 20.73 -20.96 -0.11
N THR A 50 21.89 -21.19 -0.73
CA THR A 50 22.52 -20.30 -1.70
C THR A 50 21.60 -19.97 -2.88
N ASP A 51 20.71 -20.89 -3.28
CA ASP A 51 19.76 -20.69 -4.39
C ASP A 51 18.76 -19.55 -4.10
N PHE A 52 18.21 -19.48 -2.89
CA PHE A 52 17.27 -18.41 -2.51
C PHE A 52 17.93 -17.03 -2.63
N TRP A 53 19.14 -16.87 -2.09
CA TRP A 53 19.86 -15.60 -2.15
C TRP A 53 20.29 -15.24 -3.57
N GLN A 54 20.60 -16.23 -4.42
CA GLN A 54 20.85 -15.99 -5.85
C GLN A 54 19.59 -15.49 -6.57
N LYS A 55 18.42 -16.05 -6.27
CA LYS A 55 17.13 -15.59 -6.80
C LYS A 55 16.79 -14.17 -6.33
N VAL A 56 16.96 -13.87 -5.03
CA VAL A 56 16.77 -12.53 -4.48
C VAL A 56 17.71 -11.51 -5.15
N ALA A 57 18.99 -11.85 -5.30
CA ALA A 57 19.96 -10.98 -5.97
C ALA A 57 19.60 -10.75 -7.45
N SER A 58 19.15 -11.80 -8.14
CA SER A 58 18.71 -11.73 -9.54
C SER A 58 17.46 -10.87 -9.70
N MET A 59 16.47 -11.04 -8.81
CA MET A 59 15.27 -10.20 -8.76
C MET A 59 15.63 -8.74 -8.54
N LYS A 60 16.49 -8.46 -7.56
CA LYS A 60 16.97 -7.11 -7.26
C LYS A 60 17.63 -6.47 -8.48
N LYS A 61 18.52 -7.20 -9.17
CA LYS A 61 19.18 -6.72 -10.39
C LYS A 61 18.16 -6.41 -11.49
N ALA A 62 17.22 -7.32 -11.76
CA ALA A 62 16.20 -7.13 -12.79
C ALA A 62 15.31 -5.89 -12.53
N VAL A 63 14.98 -5.63 -11.26
CA VAL A 63 14.23 -4.44 -10.86
C VAL A 63 15.03 -3.15 -11.10
N ASP A 64 16.34 -3.16 -10.81
CA ASP A 64 17.20 -1.99 -11.05
C ASP A 64 17.35 -1.70 -12.54
N GLU A 65 17.60 -2.75 -13.34
CA GLU A 65 17.71 -2.63 -14.80
C GLU A 65 16.41 -2.10 -15.42
N GLN A 66 15.26 -2.59 -14.95
CA GLN A 66 13.95 -2.08 -15.36
C GLN A 66 13.76 -0.60 -14.97
N TYR A 67 14.11 -0.23 -13.74
CA TYR A 67 13.96 1.15 -13.29
C TYR A 67 14.91 2.11 -14.04
N GLN A 68 16.14 1.69 -14.32
CA GLN A 68 17.10 2.49 -15.08
C GLN A 68 16.67 2.70 -16.53
N SER A 69 16.03 1.70 -17.15
CA SER A 69 15.61 1.77 -18.56
C SER A 69 14.24 2.42 -18.76
N GLU A 70 13.27 2.13 -17.89
CA GLU A 70 11.86 2.52 -18.08
C GLU A 70 11.36 3.51 -17.01
N GLY A 71 12.14 3.75 -15.95
CA GLY A 71 11.80 4.66 -14.87
C GLY A 71 10.66 4.18 -13.96
N ALA A 72 10.12 5.12 -13.18
CA ALA A 72 9.06 4.85 -12.21
C ALA A 72 7.74 4.37 -12.84
N VAL A 73 7.48 4.74 -14.10
CA VAL A 73 6.20 4.42 -14.77
C VAL A 73 6.03 2.90 -14.90
N ARG A 74 7.08 2.17 -15.31
CA ARG A 74 7.01 0.71 -15.41
C ARG A 74 6.84 0.05 -14.05
N GLN A 75 7.48 0.59 -13.01
CA GLN A 75 7.28 0.10 -11.66
C GLN A 75 5.81 0.28 -11.21
N PHE A 76 5.21 1.43 -11.48
CA PHE A 76 3.80 1.70 -11.15
C PHE A 76 2.82 0.75 -11.88
N ASP A 77 3.12 0.39 -13.13
CA ASP A 77 2.34 -0.62 -13.86
C ASP A 77 2.46 -2.01 -13.22
N ARG A 78 3.68 -2.43 -12.85
CA ARG A 78 3.90 -3.68 -12.12
C ARG A 78 3.16 -3.70 -10.79
N ASP A 79 3.21 -2.60 -10.03
CA ASP A 79 2.50 -2.46 -8.76
C ASP A 79 1.00 -2.64 -8.94
N ALA A 80 0.42 -1.97 -9.94
CA ALA A 80 -0.99 -2.09 -10.29
C ALA A 80 -1.38 -3.53 -10.66
N LYS A 81 -0.55 -4.22 -11.45
CA LYS A 81 -0.76 -5.64 -11.80
C LYS A 81 -0.69 -6.55 -10.58
N LEU A 82 0.30 -6.36 -9.70
CA LEU A 82 0.42 -7.12 -8.45
C LEU A 82 -0.80 -6.94 -7.56
N TRP A 83 -1.25 -5.69 -7.34
CA TRP A 83 -2.47 -5.43 -6.56
C TRP A 83 -3.72 -6.03 -7.18
N ARG A 84 -3.87 -5.98 -8.50
CA ARG A 84 -4.97 -6.66 -9.19
C ARG A 84 -4.96 -8.15 -8.90
N MET A 85 -3.79 -8.79 -8.95
CA MET A 85 -3.65 -10.21 -8.62
C MET A 85 -3.92 -10.50 -7.14
N THR A 86 -3.46 -9.63 -6.24
CA THR A 86 -3.77 -9.70 -4.80
C THR A 86 -5.28 -9.67 -4.54
N LEU A 87 -6.04 -8.82 -5.25
CA LEU A 87 -7.50 -8.80 -5.13
C LEU A 87 -8.14 -10.04 -5.77
N LYS A 88 -7.74 -10.39 -6.99
CA LYS A 88 -8.30 -11.55 -7.70
C LYS A 88 -8.09 -12.86 -6.93
N PHE A 89 -6.96 -12.98 -6.23
CA PHE A 89 -6.56 -14.17 -5.47
C PHE A 89 -6.23 -13.81 -4.03
N ALA A 90 -7.15 -13.19 -3.29
CA ALA A 90 -6.90 -12.77 -1.90
C ALA A 90 -6.73 -13.94 -0.90
N GLY A 91 -6.95 -15.18 -1.35
CA GLY A 91 -6.96 -16.38 -0.50
C GLY A 91 -8.21 -16.50 0.38
N ASN A 92 -8.74 -15.40 0.90
CA ASN A 92 -9.90 -15.36 1.81
C ASN A 92 -10.89 -14.24 1.41
N VAL A 93 -12.19 -14.51 1.46
CA VAL A 93 -13.24 -13.56 1.04
C VAL A 93 -13.36 -12.34 1.96
N HIS A 94 -13.20 -12.50 3.27
CA HIS A 94 -13.19 -11.35 4.19
C HIS A 94 -11.99 -10.45 3.90
N ARG A 95 -10.82 -11.06 3.61
CA ARG A 95 -9.61 -10.31 3.25
C ARG A 95 -9.85 -9.54 1.95
N LEU A 96 -10.39 -10.20 0.93
CA LEU A 96 -10.77 -9.56 -0.33
C LEU A 96 -11.64 -8.32 -0.09
N ASN A 97 -12.70 -8.47 0.71
CA ASN A 97 -13.65 -7.38 0.94
C ASN A 97 -13.00 -6.21 1.68
N VAL A 98 -12.14 -6.46 2.69
CA VAL A 98 -11.39 -5.39 3.38
C VAL A 98 -10.48 -4.66 2.39
N LEU A 99 -9.73 -5.40 1.56
CA LEU A 99 -8.83 -4.81 0.57
C LEU A 99 -9.59 -3.98 -0.48
N ARG A 100 -10.74 -4.48 -0.96
CA ARG A 100 -11.60 -3.74 -1.90
C ARG A 100 -12.06 -2.42 -1.30
N ARG A 101 -12.54 -2.41 -0.05
CA ARG A 101 -12.99 -1.15 0.60
C ARG A 101 -11.84 -0.17 0.84
N ILE A 102 -10.63 -0.66 1.16
CA ILE A 102 -9.44 0.19 1.18
C ILE A 102 -9.22 0.84 -0.20
N CYS A 103 -9.29 0.06 -1.28
CA CYS A 103 -9.14 0.59 -2.64
C CYS A 103 -10.29 1.51 -3.06
N VAL A 104 -11.53 1.26 -2.63
CA VAL A 104 -12.69 2.15 -2.82
C VAL A 104 -12.43 3.50 -2.15
N VAL A 105 -11.92 3.52 -0.92
CA VAL A 105 -11.53 4.77 -0.23
C VAL A 105 -10.44 5.51 -0.99
N LEU A 106 -9.40 4.82 -1.47
CA LEU A 106 -8.32 5.45 -2.26
C LEU A 106 -8.83 6.00 -3.61
N ARG A 107 -9.80 5.33 -4.24
CA ARG A 107 -10.36 5.76 -5.52
C ARG A 107 -11.31 6.95 -5.34
N HIS A 108 -12.27 6.83 -4.43
CA HIS A 108 -13.44 7.72 -4.35
C HIS A 108 -13.38 8.73 -3.20
N GLY A 109 -12.45 8.58 -2.25
CA GLY A 109 -12.35 9.44 -1.07
C GLY A 109 -11.63 10.77 -1.27
N GLY A 110 -11.26 11.12 -2.50
CA GLY A 110 -10.46 12.32 -2.76
C GLY A 110 -9.00 12.17 -2.32
N LEU A 111 -8.34 11.10 -2.77
CA LEU A 111 -6.93 10.84 -2.48
C LEU A 111 -6.05 12.01 -2.96
N MET A 112 -5.22 12.50 -2.06
CA MET A 112 -4.31 13.63 -2.24
C MET A 112 -2.87 13.23 -1.92
N VAL A 113 -1.92 13.95 -2.52
CA VAL A 113 -0.49 13.71 -2.36
C VAL A 113 0.24 15.03 -2.14
N LYS A 114 1.15 15.06 -1.16
CA LYS A 114 1.97 16.23 -0.87
C LYS A 114 3.05 16.38 -1.94
N ASN A 115 3.18 17.59 -2.46
CA ASN A 115 4.17 18.01 -3.42
C ASN A 115 5.10 19.02 -2.75
N GLU A 116 6.25 18.55 -2.24
CA GLU A 116 7.21 19.40 -1.52
C GLU A 116 7.87 20.47 -2.39
N SER A 117 7.71 20.40 -3.72
CA SER A 117 8.15 21.47 -4.63
C SER A 117 7.21 22.68 -4.64
N LEU A 118 6.00 22.56 -4.09
CA LEU A 118 5.09 23.70 -3.94
C LEU A 118 5.43 24.47 -2.66
N PRO A 119 5.44 25.82 -2.71
CA PRO A 119 5.67 26.62 -1.52
C PRO A 119 4.51 26.46 -0.54
N SER A 120 4.82 26.40 0.76
CA SER A 120 3.81 26.29 1.82
C SER A 120 3.12 27.62 2.16
N VAL A 121 3.67 28.73 1.65
CA VAL A 121 3.10 30.07 1.79
C VAL A 121 3.22 30.81 0.46
N ASP A 122 2.32 31.76 0.20
CA ASP A 122 2.46 32.67 -0.94
C ASP A 122 3.47 33.79 -0.66
N GLU A 123 3.64 34.69 -1.64
CA GLU A 123 4.55 35.84 -1.55
C GLU A 123 4.19 36.83 -0.43
N PHE A 124 2.98 36.75 0.13
CA PHE A 124 2.49 37.57 1.24
C PHE A 124 2.53 36.83 2.58
N GLY A 125 3.01 35.58 2.61
CA GLY A 125 3.07 34.75 3.80
C GLY A 125 1.76 34.03 4.15
N ASN A 126 0.75 34.06 3.28
CA ASN A 126 -0.49 33.31 3.51
C ASN A 126 -0.26 31.82 3.26
N PRO A 127 -0.83 30.91 4.08
CA PRO A 127 -0.71 29.47 3.86
C PRO A 127 -1.20 29.05 2.46
N GLN A 128 -0.42 28.20 1.80
CA GLN A 128 -0.75 27.58 0.52
C GLN A 128 -0.79 26.07 0.67
N THR A 129 -1.67 25.42 -0.08
CA THR A 129 -1.69 23.95 -0.08
C THR A 129 -0.47 23.40 -0.80
N GLN A 130 0.23 22.50 -0.13
CA GLN A 130 1.25 21.67 -0.77
C GLN A 130 0.67 20.38 -1.31
N PHE A 131 -0.64 20.13 -1.12
CA PHE A 131 -1.30 18.94 -1.61
C PHE A 131 -1.81 19.17 -3.02
N VAL A 132 -1.70 18.13 -3.84
CA VAL A 132 -2.34 18.05 -5.14
C VAL A 132 -3.17 16.78 -5.19
N ASN A 133 -4.22 16.77 -6.01
CA ASN A 133 -5.05 15.57 -6.13
C ASN A 133 -4.26 14.45 -6.79
N TRP A 134 -4.45 13.22 -6.33
CA TRP A 134 -3.73 12.06 -6.86
C TRP A 134 -3.98 11.84 -8.36
N TYR A 135 -5.19 12.12 -8.84
CA TYR A 135 -5.54 12.03 -10.26
C TYR A 135 -4.72 12.96 -11.15
N GLU A 136 -4.18 14.07 -10.63
CA GLU A 136 -3.35 15.00 -11.40
C GLU A 136 -1.98 14.39 -11.73
N LYS A 137 -1.50 13.46 -10.90
CA LYS A 137 -0.29 12.67 -11.18
C LYS A 137 -0.55 11.61 -12.26
N GLY A 138 -1.79 11.14 -12.36
CA GLY A 138 -2.20 10.04 -13.23
C GLY A 138 -1.64 8.69 -12.80
N TRP A 139 -1.15 8.56 -11.56
CA TRP A 139 -0.62 7.30 -11.03
C TRP A 139 -1.76 6.37 -10.62
N PRO A 140 -1.63 5.05 -10.80
CA PRO A 140 -2.56 4.08 -10.23
C PRO A 140 -2.72 4.27 -8.72
N ILE A 141 -3.92 4.05 -8.17
CA ILE A 141 -4.14 4.09 -6.72
C ILE A 141 -3.34 3.00 -5.99
N ALA A 142 -3.01 1.90 -6.69
CA ALA A 142 -2.12 0.85 -6.18
C ALA A 142 -0.77 1.41 -5.69
N CYS A 143 -0.23 2.44 -6.35
CA CYS A 143 1.06 3.03 -5.96
C CYS A 143 0.99 3.73 -4.59
N ALA A 144 -0.19 4.15 -4.12
CA ALA A 144 -0.32 4.69 -2.76
C ALA A 144 0.04 3.64 -1.70
N LEU A 145 -0.11 2.35 -2.01
CA LEU A 145 0.14 1.22 -1.13
C LEU A 145 1.52 0.58 -1.33
N SER A 146 2.10 0.66 -2.53
CA SER A 146 3.19 -0.23 -2.96
C SER A 146 4.60 0.12 -2.49
N HIS A 147 4.93 1.39 -2.28
CA HIS A 147 6.34 1.83 -2.15
C HIS A 147 6.79 2.03 -0.70
N GLY A 148 6.27 1.23 0.23
CA GLY A 148 6.42 1.46 1.67
C GLY A 148 5.77 2.78 2.11
N GLY A 149 4.82 3.26 1.32
CA GLY A 149 3.99 4.40 1.62
C GLY A 149 2.98 4.08 2.72
N ARG A 150 2.56 5.14 3.38
CA ARG A 150 1.44 5.15 4.30
C ARG A 150 0.53 6.29 3.89
N PHE A 151 -0.76 6.04 3.92
CA PHE A 151 -1.75 7.08 3.71
C PHE A 151 -2.62 7.23 4.95
N LEU A 152 -3.05 8.46 5.16
CA LEU A 152 -3.91 8.86 6.26
C LEU A 152 -5.35 8.99 5.74
N ILE A 153 -6.31 8.53 6.53
CA ILE A 153 -7.74 8.81 6.34
C ILE A 153 -8.18 9.66 7.51
N GLN A 154 -8.53 10.91 7.25
CA GLN A 154 -9.04 11.83 8.25
C GLN A 154 -10.56 11.69 8.38
N LEU A 155 -11.04 11.54 9.61
CA LEU A 155 -12.46 11.49 9.94
C LEU A 155 -12.82 12.67 10.82
N ASN A 156 -14.03 13.22 10.64
CA ASN A 156 -14.47 14.35 11.45
C ASN A 156 -14.55 13.99 12.93
N LYS A 157 -14.40 14.99 13.80
CA LYS A 157 -14.80 14.90 15.20
C LYS A 157 -16.31 14.82 15.32
N LEU A 158 -16.78 14.32 16.45
CA LEU A 158 -18.22 14.27 16.73
C LEU A 158 -18.75 15.64 17.14
N PRO A 159 -20.06 15.90 16.97
CA PRO A 159 -20.70 17.10 17.50
C PRO A 159 -20.45 17.28 19.01
N PRO A 160 -20.36 18.52 19.53
CA PRO A 160 -20.06 18.78 20.94
C PRO A 160 -21.11 18.25 21.94
N ASP A 161 -22.34 18.04 21.49
CA ASP A 161 -23.46 17.50 22.25
C ASP A 161 -23.40 15.97 22.44
N VAL A 162 -22.53 15.28 21.70
CA VAL A 162 -22.29 13.85 21.89
C VAL A 162 -21.43 13.62 23.15
N PRO A 163 -21.76 12.64 24.01
CA PRO A 163 -21.00 12.35 25.23
C PRO A 163 -19.49 12.14 25.00
N ASP A 164 -18.67 12.61 25.95
CA ASP A 164 -17.19 12.53 25.92
C ASP A 164 -16.67 11.09 25.85
N ASP A 165 -17.46 10.09 26.27
CA ASP A 165 -17.12 8.67 26.27
C ASP A 165 -17.63 7.91 25.02
N TYR A 166 -18.60 8.48 24.30
CA TYR A 166 -19.10 7.90 23.05
C TYR A 166 -18.02 7.92 21.95
N ARG A 167 -17.96 6.85 21.18
CA ARG A 167 -17.00 6.66 20.08
C ARG A 167 -17.75 6.19 18.86
N ASP A 168 -17.51 6.87 17.73
CA ASP A 168 -18.07 6.44 16.47
C ASP A 168 -17.15 5.41 15.80
N HIS A 169 -17.65 4.18 15.71
CA HIS A 169 -16.97 3.07 15.06
C HIS A 169 -17.58 2.73 13.69
N SER A 170 -18.54 3.51 13.20
CA SER A 170 -19.28 3.21 11.97
C SER A 170 -18.38 3.03 10.74
N PHE A 171 -17.42 3.93 10.52
CA PHE A 171 -16.47 3.81 9.40
C PHE A 171 -15.57 2.58 9.55
N TRP A 172 -15.11 2.28 10.76
CA TRP A 172 -14.25 1.12 11.04
C TRP A 172 -15.01 -0.19 10.83
N ASN A 173 -16.22 -0.27 11.36
CA ASN A 173 -17.12 -1.41 11.17
C ASN A 173 -17.45 -1.59 9.69
N TRP A 174 -17.75 -0.51 8.96
CA TRP A 174 -17.98 -0.59 7.51
C TRP A 174 -16.74 -1.02 6.75
N LEU A 175 -15.55 -0.50 7.07
CA LEU A 175 -14.29 -0.89 6.42
C LEU A 175 -13.95 -2.36 6.64
N LEU A 176 -14.38 -2.94 7.78
CA LEU A 176 -14.07 -4.31 8.16
C LEU A 176 -15.15 -5.33 7.78
N THR A 177 -16.43 -4.98 7.92
CA THR A 177 -17.57 -5.92 7.77
C THR A 177 -18.53 -5.61 6.61
N GLY A 178 -18.53 -4.37 6.13
CA GLY A 178 -19.37 -3.89 5.01
C GLY A 178 -20.63 -3.20 5.52
N LYS A 179 -20.78 -3.12 6.85
CA LYS A 179 -21.93 -2.54 7.54
C LYS A 179 -21.46 -1.55 8.60
N GLU A 180 -22.14 -0.42 8.69
CA GLU A 180 -21.87 0.61 9.71
C GLU A 180 -22.04 0.08 11.14
N ASP A 181 -23.05 -0.75 11.35
CA ASP A 181 -23.39 -1.41 12.61
C ASP A 181 -22.80 -2.82 12.72
N GLY A 182 -21.93 -3.22 11.79
CA GLY A 182 -21.38 -4.56 11.74
C GLY A 182 -20.40 -4.84 12.89
N ASP A 183 -20.43 -6.08 13.40
CA ASP A 183 -19.53 -6.50 14.47
C ASP A 183 -18.12 -6.79 13.94
N SER A 184 -17.19 -5.87 14.16
CA SER A 184 -15.78 -6.02 13.77
C SER A 184 -15.07 -7.21 14.44
N ARG A 185 -15.59 -7.74 15.56
CA ARG A 185 -15.02 -8.91 16.26
C ARG A 185 -15.05 -10.17 15.41
N THR A 186 -15.92 -10.20 14.40
CA THR A 186 -16.01 -11.29 13.41
C THR A 186 -14.75 -11.42 12.55
N VAL A 187 -13.96 -10.35 12.40
CA VAL A 187 -12.71 -10.36 11.62
C VAL A 187 -11.46 -10.02 12.43
N LEU A 188 -11.63 -9.49 13.65
CA LEU A 188 -10.55 -9.05 14.55
C LEU A 188 -10.19 -10.11 15.61
N SER A 189 -8.96 -10.60 15.55
CA SER A 189 -8.33 -11.43 16.59
C SER A 189 -7.60 -10.57 17.63
N LEU A 190 -7.66 -11.00 18.88
CA LEU A 190 -6.88 -10.40 19.98
C LEU A 190 -5.49 -11.01 20.12
N LEU A 191 -5.20 -12.07 19.34
CA LEU A 191 -3.88 -12.67 19.21
C LEU A 191 -2.95 -11.76 18.42
N SER A 192 -1.66 -12.02 18.53
CA SER A 192 -0.62 -11.09 18.06
C SER A 192 0.08 -11.49 16.78
N SER A 193 -0.31 -12.62 16.20
CA SER A 193 0.19 -13.06 14.90
C SER A 193 -0.94 -13.34 13.92
N GLY A 194 -0.61 -13.23 12.63
CA GLY A 194 -1.55 -13.56 11.56
C GLY A 194 -1.88 -15.04 11.50
N ASP A 195 -0.93 -15.93 11.80
CA ASP A 195 -1.15 -17.38 11.75
C ASP A 195 -2.13 -17.82 12.84
N GLU A 196 -2.00 -17.27 14.05
CA GLU A 196 -2.93 -17.47 15.16
C GLU A 196 -4.32 -16.91 14.84
N ALA A 197 -4.40 -15.73 14.22
CA ALA A 197 -5.68 -15.16 13.81
C ALA A 197 -6.38 -16.01 12.74
N GLU A 198 -5.64 -16.55 11.76
CA GLU A 198 -6.20 -17.47 10.77
C GLU A 198 -6.71 -18.76 11.40
N GLN A 199 -6.05 -19.28 12.44
CA GLN A 199 -6.54 -20.42 13.22
C GLN A 199 -7.86 -20.11 13.95
N GLU A 200 -8.09 -18.85 14.37
CA GLU A 200 -9.38 -18.37 14.89
C GLU A 200 -10.44 -18.13 13.79
N GLY A 201 -10.11 -18.34 12.51
CA GLY A 201 -10.98 -17.98 11.38
C GLY A 201 -11.06 -16.49 11.11
N LYS A 202 -10.12 -15.71 11.65
CA LYS A 202 -10.04 -14.25 11.54
C LYS A 202 -8.86 -13.85 10.66
N ILE A 203 -8.83 -12.60 10.23
CA ILE A 203 -7.85 -12.12 9.24
C ILE A 203 -7.03 -10.92 9.73
N ILE A 204 -7.53 -10.19 10.72
CA ILE A 204 -6.88 -9.02 11.28
C ILE A 204 -6.51 -9.34 12.73
N PHE A 205 -5.33 -8.94 13.16
CA PHE A 205 -4.78 -9.30 14.45
C PHE A 205 -4.16 -8.11 15.17
N LYS A 206 -4.02 -8.25 16.49
CA LYS A 206 -3.53 -7.20 17.38
C LYS A 206 -2.01 -7.09 17.29
N ARG A 207 -1.47 -5.98 16.80
CA ARG A 207 -0.02 -5.75 16.86
C ARG A 207 0.41 -5.27 18.24
N ILE A 208 1.45 -5.91 18.77
CA ILE A 208 2.07 -5.54 20.05
C ILE A 208 3.08 -4.40 19.92
N GLY A 209 3.71 -4.27 18.75
CA GLY A 209 4.67 -3.23 18.43
C GLY A 209 4.34 -2.54 17.10
N ALA A 210 4.51 -1.22 17.08
CA ALA A 210 4.37 -0.40 15.90
C ALA A 210 5.32 0.80 16.00
N THR A 211 5.83 1.24 14.87
CA THR A 211 6.77 2.37 14.80
C THR A 211 6.15 3.63 14.24
N HIS A 212 4.84 3.60 14.06
CA HIS A 212 4.05 4.65 13.43
C HIS A 212 2.79 4.85 14.23
N GLU A 213 2.39 6.09 14.46
CA GLU A 213 1.10 6.42 15.05
C GLU A 213 0.50 7.65 14.38
N ILE A 214 -0.77 7.90 14.65
CA ILE A 214 -1.39 9.19 14.37
C ILE A 214 -1.19 10.11 15.57
N VAL A 215 -0.64 11.29 15.30
CA VAL A 215 -0.60 12.44 16.20
C VAL A 215 -1.44 13.57 15.62
N TYR A 216 -1.81 14.51 16.48
CA TYR A 216 -2.49 15.75 16.10
C TYR A 216 -1.43 16.84 16.12
N GLY A 217 -1.33 17.57 15.00
CA GLY A 217 -0.39 18.66 14.87
C GLY A 217 -1.08 20.00 15.05
N ASP A 218 -0.35 20.95 15.62
CA ASP A 218 -0.76 22.36 15.64
C ASP A 218 -0.45 23.06 14.30
N LYS A 219 0.17 22.33 13.35
CA LYS A 219 0.53 22.85 12.03
C LYS A 219 -0.70 22.99 11.16
N GLU A 220 -0.87 24.16 10.56
CA GLU A 220 -1.92 24.43 9.59
C GLU A 220 -1.47 24.03 8.18
N GLU A 221 -1.46 22.71 7.89
CA GLU A 221 -1.31 22.25 6.52
C GLU A 221 -2.67 22.27 5.82
N LEU A 222 -2.77 23.02 4.72
CA LEU A 222 -3.99 23.08 3.90
C LEU A 222 -4.01 21.94 2.88
N LEU A 223 -5.16 21.30 2.76
CA LEU A 223 -5.48 20.29 1.75
C LEU A 223 -5.94 20.95 0.44
N CYS A 224 -6.09 20.15 -0.63
CA CYS A 224 -6.48 20.64 -1.96
C CYS A 224 -7.83 21.38 -1.96
N ASP A 225 -8.74 21.00 -1.06
CA ASP A 225 -10.07 21.58 -0.92
C ASP A 225 -10.10 22.79 0.04
N GLY A 226 -8.93 23.24 0.51
CA GLY A 226 -8.78 24.37 1.42
C GLY A 226 -9.03 24.02 2.90
N LYS A 227 -9.37 22.77 3.23
CA LYS A 227 -9.50 22.34 4.62
C LYS A 227 -8.14 22.11 5.27
N LYS A 228 -8.14 22.02 6.60
CA LYS A 228 -6.93 21.72 7.38
C LYS A 228 -6.73 20.21 7.52
N GLN A 229 -5.48 19.78 7.36
CA GLN A 229 -5.05 18.47 7.85
C GLN A 229 -4.88 18.55 9.37
N HIS A 230 -5.56 17.67 10.10
CA HIS A 230 -5.54 17.59 11.55
C HIS A 230 -4.77 16.39 12.08
N ILE A 231 -4.57 15.36 11.26
CA ILE A 231 -3.86 14.14 11.63
C ILE A 231 -2.55 14.02 10.87
N PHE A 232 -1.51 13.60 11.57
CA PHE A 232 -0.18 13.41 11.03
C PHE A 232 0.39 12.07 11.52
N GLU A 233 1.13 11.40 10.67
CA GLU A 233 2.00 10.30 11.03
C GLU A 233 3.20 10.81 11.84
N ALA A 234 3.42 10.21 13.00
CA ALA A 234 4.65 10.32 13.78
C ALA A 234 5.36 8.96 13.87
N ARG A 235 6.70 8.99 13.86
CA ARG A 235 7.51 7.80 14.15
C ARG A 235 7.58 7.59 15.67
N GLN A 236 7.09 6.44 16.13
CA GLN A 236 7.35 5.94 17.47
C GLN A 236 8.42 4.85 17.43
N ILE A 237 9.10 4.62 18.55
CA ILE A 237 10.00 3.48 18.72
C ILE A 237 9.52 2.69 19.95
N GLY A 238 9.19 1.42 19.76
CA GLY A 238 8.90 0.47 20.85
C GLY A 238 7.44 0.05 21.00
N VAL A 239 7.18 -0.71 22.07
CA VAL A 239 5.84 -1.15 22.50
C VAL A 239 5.20 -0.01 23.30
N THR A 240 4.30 0.76 22.70
CA THR A 240 3.62 1.82 23.46
C THR A 240 2.44 1.25 24.24
N LEU A 241 2.63 1.03 25.55
CA LEU A 241 1.57 0.60 26.49
C LEU A 241 0.32 1.52 26.46
N ARG A 242 0.48 2.76 26.00
CA ARG A 242 -0.62 3.73 25.83
C ARG A 242 -1.58 3.33 24.72
N ASN A 243 -1.06 2.84 23.59
CA ASN A 243 -1.82 2.53 22.38
C ASN A 243 -2.04 1.01 22.20
N THR A 244 -1.15 0.20 22.79
CA THR A 244 -1.24 -1.26 22.88
C THR A 244 -1.89 -1.63 24.21
N LYS A 245 -3.19 -1.94 24.21
CA LYS A 245 -3.92 -2.33 25.44
C LYS A 245 -3.61 -3.79 25.78
N LEU A 246 -2.44 -4.05 26.37
CA LEU A 246 -2.00 -5.40 26.73
C LEU A 246 -2.71 -5.98 27.97
N PHE A 247 -3.26 -5.13 28.85
CA PHE A 247 -3.79 -5.52 30.16
C PHE A 247 -5.24 -5.08 30.43
N LYS A 248 -5.99 -4.68 29.39
CA LYS A 248 -7.42 -4.34 29.56
C LYS A 248 -8.30 -5.55 29.25
N ASN A 249 -9.56 -5.49 29.68
CA ASN A 249 -10.56 -6.50 29.29
C ASN A 249 -10.76 -6.55 27.76
N ILE A 250 -11.34 -7.65 27.28
CA ILE A 250 -11.57 -7.95 25.85
C ILE A 250 -12.27 -6.78 25.14
N GLU A 251 -13.34 -6.25 25.75
CA GLU A 251 -14.13 -5.15 25.22
C GLU A 251 -13.31 -3.87 25.00
N ALA A 252 -12.52 -3.50 26.00
CA ALA A 252 -11.65 -2.33 25.92
C ALA A 252 -10.53 -2.51 24.89
N THR A 253 -10.15 -3.75 24.56
CA THR A 253 -9.17 -4.01 23.50
C THR A 253 -9.81 -3.74 22.14
N TYR A 254 -11.01 -4.26 21.87
CA TYR A 254 -11.70 -4.00 20.61
C TYR A 254 -12.02 -2.52 20.36
N THR A 255 -12.29 -1.76 21.42
CA THR A 255 -12.70 -0.36 21.32
C THR A 255 -11.55 0.65 21.39
N HIS A 256 -10.42 0.30 22.03
CA HIS A 256 -9.34 1.26 22.30
C HIS A 256 -7.96 0.85 21.80
N HIS A 257 -7.77 -0.41 21.40
CA HIS A 257 -6.52 -0.83 20.78
C HIS A 257 -6.40 -0.21 19.39
N ARG A 258 -5.21 0.33 19.08
CA ARG A 258 -5.02 1.14 17.87
C ARG A 258 -4.24 0.43 16.78
N HIS A 259 -3.43 -0.58 17.09
CA HIS A 259 -2.45 -1.14 16.17
C HIS A 259 -2.86 -2.51 15.63
N TRP A 260 -3.34 -2.57 14.40
CA TRP A 260 -3.82 -3.81 13.79
C TRP A 260 -2.91 -4.24 12.63
N GLY A 261 -2.88 -5.53 12.38
CA GLY A 261 -2.14 -6.17 11.29
C GLY A 261 -3.05 -7.01 10.42
N LEU A 262 -2.83 -7.02 9.12
CA LEU A 262 -3.52 -7.87 8.15
C LEU A 262 -2.50 -8.43 7.17
N ASN A 263 -2.27 -9.74 7.20
CA ASN A 263 -1.40 -10.35 6.21
C ASN A 263 -2.10 -10.45 4.86
N ILE A 264 -1.36 -10.20 3.79
CA ILE A 264 -1.89 -10.22 2.42
C ILE A 264 -1.02 -11.10 1.52
N PRO A 265 -1.60 -11.77 0.52
CA PRO A 265 -0.84 -12.49 -0.49
C PRO A 265 -0.46 -11.54 -1.63
N MET A 266 0.56 -10.68 -1.44
CA MET A 266 0.95 -9.72 -2.49
C MET A 266 1.35 -10.45 -3.77
N GLY A 267 0.66 -10.16 -4.88
CA GLY A 267 0.82 -10.85 -6.15
C GLY A 267 -0.15 -12.02 -6.36
N GLY A 268 -1.02 -12.32 -5.40
CA GLY A 268 -2.09 -13.31 -5.49
C GLY A 268 -1.75 -14.66 -4.85
N HIS A 269 -2.65 -15.18 -4.04
CA HIS A 269 -2.50 -16.44 -3.32
C HIS A 269 -2.34 -17.64 -4.27
N GLY A 270 -1.31 -18.44 -4.05
CA GLY A 270 -0.97 -19.61 -4.88
C GLY A 270 -0.29 -19.25 -6.19
N CYS A 271 -0.05 -17.97 -6.48
CA CYS A 271 0.78 -17.55 -7.60
C CYS A 271 2.27 -17.65 -7.24
N GLU A 272 3.13 -17.78 -8.24
CA GLU A 272 4.58 -17.76 -8.06
C GLU A 272 5.07 -16.31 -7.89
N SER A 273 5.92 -16.07 -6.90
CA SER A 273 6.52 -14.78 -6.63
C SER A 273 7.72 -14.51 -7.55
N LEU A 274 8.25 -13.29 -7.56
CA LEU A 274 9.45 -12.96 -8.36
C LEU A 274 10.71 -13.73 -7.95
N VAL A 275 10.68 -14.39 -6.79
CA VAL A 275 11.77 -15.25 -6.29
C VAL A 275 11.42 -16.74 -6.39
N GLY A 276 10.33 -17.10 -7.08
CA GLY A 276 9.95 -18.48 -7.37
C GLY A 276 9.22 -19.20 -6.23
N GLU A 277 8.79 -18.47 -5.20
CA GLU A 277 8.06 -19.04 -4.05
C GLU A 277 6.55 -18.89 -4.22
N LEU A 278 5.76 -19.81 -3.68
CA LEU A 278 4.30 -19.71 -3.73
C LEU A 278 3.81 -18.65 -2.73
N VAL A 279 3.09 -17.67 -3.27
CA VAL A 279 2.54 -16.55 -2.52
C VAL A 279 1.41 -17.02 -1.59
N SER A 280 1.47 -16.62 -0.32
CA SER A 280 0.40 -16.87 0.66
C SER A 280 0.23 -15.70 1.62
N ALA A 281 -0.89 -15.65 2.34
CA ALA A 281 -1.18 -14.60 3.31
C ALA A 281 -0.58 -14.92 4.70
N ASN A 282 0.56 -15.60 4.74
CA ASN A 282 1.26 -16.00 5.96
C ASN A 282 2.12 -14.88 6.56
N GLY A 283 2.03 -13.65 6.06
CA GLY A 283 2.82 -12.51 6.53
C GLY A 283 4.24 -12.44 5.98
N GLU A 284 4.66 -13.32 5.07
CA GLU A 284 5.96 -13.23 4.38
C GLU A 284 5.86 -12.59 2.99
N HIS A 285 4.64 -12.45 2.46
CA HIS A 285 4.34 -11.93 1.11
C HIS A 285 3.57 -10.62 1.19
N GLY A 286 3.81 -9.82 2.24
CA GLY A 286 3.11 -8.58 2.46
C GLY A 286 2.27 -8.57 3.73
N HIS A 287 2.28 -7.42 4.38
CA HIS A 287 1.58 -7.18 5.63
C HIS A 287 1.05 -5.75 5.63
N ILE A 288 -0.24 -5.59 5.89
CA ILE A 288 -0.86 -4.27 6.06
C ILE A 288 -0.83 -3.92 7.55
N TYR A 289 -0.16 -2.81 7.86
CA TYR A 289 -0.26 -2.11 9.11
C TYR A 289 -1.46 -1.17 9.11
N ILE A 290 -2.28 -1.21 10.16
CA ILE A 290 -3.43 -0.33 10.33
C ILE A 290 -3.35 0.31 11.72
N TYR A 291 -3.18 1.63 11.79
CA TYR A 291 -3.50 2.39 12.99
C TYR A 291 -4.94 2.85 12.89
N TYR A 292 -5.77 2.57 13.88
CA TYR A 292 -7.12 3.10 13.96
C TYR A 292 -7.36 3.86 15.25
N GLN A 293 -7.96 5.03 15.10
CA GLN A 293 -8.45 5.85 16.18
C GLN A 293 -9.84 6.40 15.83
N SER A 294 -10.85 5.99 16.59
CA SER A 294 -12.23 6.49 16.43
C SER A 294 -12.34 8.01 16.66
N PRO A 295 -13.26 8.69 15.95
CA PRO A 295 -13.73 10.03 16.30
C PRO A 295 -14.22 10.13 17.75
N ALA A 296 -14.04 11.32 18.32
CA ALA A 296 -14.66 11.77 19.58
C ALA A 296 -15.04 13.25 19.46
N ASN A 297 -15.86 13.78 20.37
CA ASN A 297 -16.34 15.16 20.31
C ASN A 297 -15.22 16.23 20.36
N ARG A 298 -14.08 15.93 21.00
CA ARG A 298 -12.91 16.82 21.09
C ARG A 298 -11.75 16.43 20.18
N ARG A 299 -11.93 15.42 19.30
CA ARG A 299 -10.80 14.88 18.54
C ARG A 299 -11.27 14.21 17.24
N ASN A 300 -10.67 14.63 16.13
CA ASN A 300 -10.86 13.98 14.83
C ASN A 300 -10.49 12.50 14.89
N GLY A 301 -11.24 11.65 14.20
CA GLY A 301 -10.84 10.27 13.99
C GLY A 301 -9.72 10.19 12.95
N GLY A 302 -9.04 9.06 12.91
CA GLY A 302 -7.99 8.85 11.94
C GLY A 302 -7.68 7.37 11.72
N ILE A 303 -7.36 7.03 10.48
CA ILE A 303 -6.77 5.75 10.13
C ILE A 303 -5.45 6.02 9.40
N LEU A 304 -4.43 5.24 9.72
CA LEU A 304 -3.18 5.19 8.97
C LEU A 304 -3.03 3.78 8.46
N ILE A 305 -2.89 3.63 7.15
CA ILE A 305 -2.69 2.33 6.50
C ILE A 305 -1.35 2.36 5.78
N GLY A 306 -0.52 1.35 6.04
CA GLY A 306 0.75 1.14 5.33
C GLY A 306 0.93 -0.31 4.94
N VAL A 307 1.61 -0.55 3.82
CA VAL A 307 1.96 -1.90 3.40
C VAL A 307 3.45 -2.13 3.62
N GLU A 308 3.74 -3.20 4.34
CA GLU A 308 5.06 -3.63 4.79
C GLU A 308 5.42 -4.95 4.09
N GLY A 309 6.71 -5.25 3.98
CA GLY A 309 7.19 -6.44 3.26
C GLY A 309 6.79 -7.74 3.97
N SER A 310 6.77 -7.71 5.29
CA SER A 310 6.39 -8.84 6.12
C SER A 310 5.80 -8.42 7.46
N GLU A 311 5.12 -9.36 8.09
CA GLU A 311 4.68 -9.29 9.48
C GLU A 311 5.91 -9.22 10.41
N PHE A 312 5.71 -8.66 11.61
CA PHE A 312 6.70 -8.67 12.67
C PHE A 312 7.29 -10.07 12.92
N ASN A 313 8.62 -10.14 13.05
CA ASN A 313 9.41 -11.36 13.19
C ASN A 313 9.32 -12.35 12.02
N LYS A 314 8.76 -11.94 10.88
CA LYS A 314 8.78 -12.74 9.63
C LYS A 314 9.72 -12.11 8.62
N TYR A 315 10.26 -12.97 7.77
CA TYR A 315 11.08 -12.54 6.65
C TYR A 315 10.17 -12.17 5.47
N ASP A 316 10.55 -11.11 4.76
CA ASP A 316 9.94 -10.79 3.47
C ASP A 316 10.57 -11.60 2.32
N GLN A 317 10.03 -11.36 1.12
CA GLN A 317 10.50 -11.98 -0.13
C GLN A 317 11.86 -11.44 -0.60
N GLY A 318 12.33 -10.32 -0.03
CA GLY A 318 13.66 -9.76 -0.25
C GLY A 318 14.72 -10.31 0.72
N GLY A 319 14.33 -11.24 1.61
CA GLY A 319 15.21 -11.84 2.63
C GLY A 319 15.41 -10.97 3.87
N HIS A 320 14.67 -9.87 4.02
CA HIS A 320 14.78 -8.96 5.16
C HIS A 320 13.83 -9.39 6.29
N ILE A 321 14.29 -9.33 7.54
CA ILE A 321 13.46 -9.64 8.71
C ILE A 321 12.84 -8.36 9.28
N HIS A 322 11.52 -8.36 9.44
CA HIS A 322 10.84 -7.24 10.06
C HIS A 322 10.98 -7.29 11.59
N SER A 323 12.02 -6.64 12.10
CA SER A 323 12.31 -6.57 13.53
C SER A 323 11.70 -5.34 14.21
N ILE A 324 11.73 -5.30 15.55
CA ILE A 324 11.24 -4.17 16.36
C ILE A 324 11.99 -2.86 16.09
N ARG A 325 13.18 -2.94 15.48
CA ARG A 325 13.99 -1.77 15.11
C ARG A 325 13.41 -0.98 13.95
N ALA A 326 12.36 -1.50 13.31
CA ALA A 326 11.72 -0.88 12.14
C ALA A 326 12.66 -0.73 10.95
N ASP A 327 13.67 -1.61 10.87
CA ASP A 327 14.57 -1.62 9.73
C ASP A 327 13.72 -1.93 8.49
N SER A 328 13.82 -1.08 7.49
CA SER A 328 13.10 -1.27 6.24
C SER A 328 13.98 -2.04 5.27
N SER A 329 13.40 -3.05 4.61
CA SER A 329 14.01 -3.71 3.44
C SER A 329 14.46 -2.69 2.40
N ASP A 330 15.42 -3.05 1.56
CA ASP A 330 15.85 -2.22 0.42
C ASP A 330 14.79 -2.13 -0.69
N THR A 331 13.90 -3.12 -0.73
CA THR A 331 12.82 -3.25 -1.71
C THR A 331 11.45 -3.06 -1.06
N SER A 332 10.52 -2.53 -1.84
CA SER A 332 9.12 -2.38 -1.44
C SER A 332 8.39 -3.73 -1.41
N PRO A 333 7.20 -3.81 -0.77
CA PRO A 333 6.37 -5.03 -0.80
C PRO A 333 6.04 -5.52 -2.21
N THR A 334 6.13 -4.66 -3.22
CA THR A 334 5.94 -4.95 -4.64
C THR A 334 7.27 -4.98 -5.41
N TYR A 335 8.36 -5.31 -4.71
CA TYR A 335 9.71 -5.54 -5.23
C TYR A 335 10.36 -4.31 -5.87
N GLY A 336 9.93 -3.10 -5.53
CA GLY A 336 10.38 -1.89 -6.20
C GLY A 336 11.10 -0.89 -5.31
N TYR A 337 11.40 0.26 -5.90
CA TYR A 337 11.86 1.46 -5.20
C TYR A 337 10.77 1.96 -4.25
N LYS A 338 11.18 2.55 -3.11
CA LYS A 338 10.32 3.11 -2.07
C LYS A 338 10.09 4.60 -2.26
N TRP A 339 9.05 5.13 -1.61
CA TRP A 339 8.85 6.58 -1.49
C TRP A 339 9.95 7.21 -0.62
N TYR A 340 10.25 8.46 -0.94
CA TYR A 340 11.42 9.17 -0.44
C TYR A 340 11.39 9.48 1.05
N ASN A 341 12.50 9.22 1.74
CA ASN A 341 12.71 9.75 3.08
C ASN A 341 13.50 11.07 2.99
N SER A 342 12.81 12.20 3.17
CA SER A 342 13.40 13.56 3.17
C SER A 342 14.54 13.78 4.17
N LYS A 343 14.74 12.88 5.13
CA LYS A 343 15.89 12.90 6.05
C LYS A 343 17.21 12.40 5.43
N GLY A 344 17.18 11.90 4.20
CA GLY A 344 18.35 11.43 3.46
C GLY A 344 19.10 12.52 2.70
N ARG A 345 18.90 13.82 2.97
CA ARG A 345 19.78 14.88 2.47
C ARG A 345 20.60 15.48 3.60
N ASN A 346 21.88 15.70 3.33
CA ASN A 346 22.69 16.60 4.13
C ASN A 346 22.13 18.03 4.03
N PRO A 347 22.44 18.92 4.99
CA PRO A 347 22.03 20.33 4.94
C PRO A 347 22.45 21.05 3.65
N ASP A 348 23.45 20.55 2.93
CA ASP A 348 23.96 21.06 1.65
C ASP A 348 23.20 20.53 0.41
N GLY A 349 22.14 19.74 0.61
CA GLY A 349 21.34 19.15 -0.46
C GLY A 349 21.90 17.87 -1.08
N THR A 350 23.09 17.41 -0.68
CA THR A 350 23.64 16.12 -1.12
C THR A 350 22.88 14.97 -0.48
N VAL A 351 22.68 13.88 -1.23
CA VAL A 351 22.03 12.67 -0.70
C VAL A 351 23.00 12.04 0.31
N LYS A 352 22.55 11.83 1.56
CA LYS A 352 23.25 10.94 2.49
C LYS A 352 23.32 9.58 1.81
N ASN A 353 24.53 9.16 1.50
CA ASN A 353 24.80 7.84 0.96
C ASN A 353 24.57 6.79 2.05
N ASP A 354 23.32 6.60 2.44
CA ASP A 354 22.87 5.41 3.18
C ASP A 354 22.96 4.16 2.29
N GLY A 355 23.31 4.33 0.99
CA GLY A 355 23.82 3.31 0.07
C GLY A 355 22.87 2.18 -0.31
N LEU A 356 21.69 2.07 0.32
CA LEU A 356 20.93 0.82 0.31
C LEU A 356 19.42 0.96 0.11
N VAL A 357 18.84 2.17 0.10
CA VAL A 357 17.40 2.33 -0.13
C VAL A 357 17.16 2.82 -1.56
N ARG A 358 16.54 1.96 -2.37
CA ARG A 358 16.06 2.27 -3.72
C ARG A 358 14.95 3.30 -3.60
N ASP A 359 15.18 4.53 -4.06
CA ASP A 359 14.29 5.66 -3.79
C ASP A 359 13.76 6.34 -5.07
N LEU A 360 12.48 6.71 -5.08
CA LEU A 360 11.77 7.34 -6.19
C LEU A 360 11.97 8.86 -6.31
N ILE A 361 13.07 9.42 -5.76
CA ILE A 361 13.37 10.87 -5.66
C ILE A 361 13.12 11.64 -6.97
N SER A 362 13.54 11.10 -8.11
CA SER A 362 13.44 11.77 -9.42
C SER A 362 12.02 11.86 -9.97
N SER A 363 11.06 11.13 -9.39
CA SER A 363 9.69 11.04 -9.91
C SER A 363 8.73 12.11 -9.34
N GLY A 364 9.19 12.94 -8.39
CA GLY A 364 8.32 13.88 -7.67
C GLY A 364 7.27 13.17 -6.80
N GLY A 365 7.63 11.99 -6.28
CA GLY A 365 6.83 11.18 -5.37
C GLY A 365 6.61 11.86 -4.01
N PRO A 366 5.61 11.39 -3.24
CA PRO A 366 5.35 11.94 -1.91
C PRO A 366 6.53 11.71 -0.95
N PRO A 367 6.63 12.55 0.10
CA PRO A 367 7.44 12.18 1.24
C PRO A 367 6.88 10.89 1.88
N LYS A 368 7.78 10.04 2.36
CA LYS A 368 7.45 8.76 3.01
C LYS A 368 6.49 8.92 4.20
N PHE A 369 6.52 10.07 4.85
CA PHE A 369 5.70 10.41 6.02
C PHE A 369 4.82 11.60 5.68
N ASN A 370 3.55 11.58 6.10
CA ASN A 370 2.61 12.70 5.91
C ASN A 370 2.43 13.13 4.44
N GLY A 371 2.72 12.24 3.50
CA GLY A 371 2.72 12.56 2.08
C GLY A 371 1.46 12.18 1.34
N ILE A 372 0.58 11.35 1.91
CA ILE A 372 -0.61 10.83 1.23
C ILE A 372 -1.79 10.89 2.20
N VAL A 373 -2.90 11.50 1.78
CA VAL A 373 -4.07 11.71 2.64
C VAL A 373 -5.38 11.58 1.87
N VAL A 374 -6.41 11.12 2.56
CA VAL A 374 -7.81 11.08 2.15
C VAL A 374 -8.58 11.83 3.25
N ASP A 375 -9.31 12.88 2.90
CA ASP A 375 -10.11 13.63 3.88
C ASP A 375 -11.59 13.30 3.75
N LEU A 376 -12.13 12.63 4.78
CA LEU A 376 -13.52 12.24 4.89
C LEU A 376 -14.24 13.04 6.00
N SER A 377 -13.74 14.22 6.31
CA SER A 377 -14.31 15.12 7.33
C SER A 377 -15.74 15.59 7.02
N ASP A 378 -16.13 15.61 5.73
CA ASP A 378 -17.49 15.93 5.31
C ASP A 378 -18.45 14.72 5.35
N GLY A 379 -17.96 13.58 5.83
CA GLY A 379 -18.67 12.31 5.82
C GLY A 379 -18.23 11.39 4.70
N TRP A 380 -18.60 10.11 4.83
CA TRP A 380 -18.08 9.02 4.00
C TRP A 380 -19.19 8.15 3.39
N SER A 381 -20.48 8.49 3.59
CA SER A 381 -21.62 7.70 3.10
C SER A 381 -21.60 7.52 1.58
N LYS A 382 -21.13 8.53 0.83
CA LYS A 382 -20.97 8.43 -0.63
C LYS A 382 -19.98 7.35 -1.04
N ILE A 383 -18.91 7.14 -0.26
CA ILE A 383 -17.87 6.13 -0.56
C ILE A 383 -18.44 4.72 -0.39
N LYS A 384 -19.30 4.52 0.61
CA LYS A 384 -20.01 3.25 0.82
C LYS A 384 -20.87 2.89 -0.39
N GLU A 385 -21.56 3.85 -0.99
CA GLU A 385 -22.39 3.61 -2.19
C GLU A 385 -21.56 3.11 -3.39
N GLN A 386 -20.32 3.61 -3.51
CA GLN A 386 -19.37 3.22 -4.57
C GLN A 386 -18.83 1.79 -4.41
N GLU A 387 -18.99 1.14 -3.25
CA GLU A 387 -18.54 -0.24 -3.03
C GLU A 387 -19.22 -1.21 -4.00
N SER A 388 -20.51 -0.99 -4.30
CA SER A 388 -21.28 -1.84 -5.21
C SER A 388 -20.84 -1.71 -6.68
N GLU A 389 -20.21 -0.60 -7.04
CA GLU A 389 -19.70 -0.34 -8.39
C GLU A 389 -18.24 -0.77 -8.57
N TRP A 390 -17.60 -1.26 -7.50
CA TRP A 390 -16.19 -1.59 -7.50
C TRP A 390 -15.86 -2.71 -8.49
N LYS A 391 -14.78 -2.50 -9.25
CA LYS A 391 -14.16 -3.50 -10.13
C LYS A 391 -12.70 -3.62 -9.74
N ASP A 392 -12.18 -4.83 -9.59
CA ASP A 392 -10.78 -5.03 -9.15
C ASP A 392 -9.75 -4.38 -10.09
N ASP A 393 -10.08 -4.22 -11.38
CA ASP A 393 -9.25 -3.48 -12.32
C ASP A 393 -9.07 -2.00 -11.95
N PHE A 394 -9.95 -1.40 -11.13
CA PHE A 394 -9.85 -0.02 -10.68
C PHE A 394 -8.57 0.29 -9.91
N VAL A 395 -7.88 -0.71 -9.34
CA VAL A 395 -6.54 -0.50 -8.73
C VAL A 395 -5.49 -0.02 -9.73
N MET A 396 -5.69 -0.30 -11.02
CA MET A 396 -4.80 0.12 -12.10
C MET A 396 -5.08 1.55 -12.59
N TYR A 397 -6.16 2.17 -12.12
CA TYR A 397 -6.54 3.53 -12.49
C TYR A 397 -6.17 4.49 -11.38
N THR A 398 -6.13 5.78 -11.71
CA THR A 398 -5.85 6.84 -10.74
C THR A 398 -7.04 7.09 -9.81
N SER A 399 -7.02 8.13 -8.97
CA SER A 399 -8.19 8.48 -8.13
C SER A 399 -9.30 9.14 -8.97
N GLU A 400 -10.52 9.16 -8.44
CA GLU A 400 -11.68 9.71 -9.13
C GLU A 400 -11.51 11.21 -9.38
N ILE A 401 -11.92 11.64 -10.58
CA ILE A 401 -11.91 13.05 -10.95
C ILE A 401 -13.30 13.62 -10.62
N PRO A 402 -13.43 14.59 -9.72
CA PRO A 402 -14.71 15.17 -9.33
C PRO A 402 -15.59 15.62 -10.52
N ASP A 403 -16.91 15.52 -10.38
CA ASP A 403 -17.86 15.89 -11.45
C ASP A 403 -17.88 17.36 -11.82
N ASN A 404 -17.51 18.21 -10.88
CA ASN A 404 -17.35 19.64 -11.09
C ASN A 404 -16.03 20.03 -11.79
N THR A 405 -15.10 19.09 -12.02
CA THR A 405 -13.87 19.39 -12.79
C THR A 405 -14.21 19.73 -14.24
N ASN A 406 -13.68 20.84 -14.74
CA ASN A 406 -13.99 21.33 -16.09
C ASN A 406 -13.70 20.26 -17.16
N ARG A 407 -14.59 20.10 -18.15
CA ARG A 407 -14.46 19.13 -19.24
C ARG A 407 -13.11 19.18 -19.97
N LYS A 408 -12.53 20.37 -20.18
CA LYS A 408 -11.21 20.52 -20.82
C LYS A 408 -10.10 19.91 -19.97
N GLU A 409 -10.17 20.11 -18.66
CA GLU A 409 -9.24 19.57 -17.69
C GLU A 409 -9.42 18.05 -17.53
N ARG A 410 -10.65 17.56 -17.44
CA ARG A 410 -10.97 16.12 -17.49
C ARG A 410 -10.39 15.45 -18.73
N ARG A 411 -10.50 16.08 -19.91
CA ARG A 411 -9.86 15.60 -21.15
C ARG A 411 -8.34 15.58 -21.02
N LYS A 412 -7.72 16.66 -20.54
CA LYS A 412 -6.26 16.72 -20.34
C LYS A 412 -5.78 15.60 -19.40
N ILE A 413 -6.43 15.40 -18.26
CA ILE A 413 -6.08 14.36 -17.28
C ILE A 413 -6.24 12.97 -17.91
N ARG A 414 -7.35 12.70 -18.62
CA ARG A 414 -7.56 11.44 -19.34
C ARG A 414 -6.50 11.23 -20.41
N THR A 415 -6.16 12.26 -21.19
CA THR A 415 -5.11 12.18 -22.20
C THR A 415 -3.74 11.95 -21.56
N MET A 416 -3.41 12.55 -20.41
CA MET A 416 -2.16 12.29 -19.70
C MET A 416 -2.08 10.86 -19.15
N ALA A 417 -3.20 10.34 -18.63
CA ALA A 417 -3.30 8.96 -18.17
C ALA A 417 -3.19 7.97 -19.35
N LEU A 418 -3.84 8.28 -20.48
CA LEU A 418 -3.76 7.46 -21.71
C LEU A 418 -2.42 7.57 -22.42
N SER A 419 -1.81 8.76 -22.52
CA SER A 419 -0.53 8.93 -23.20
C SER A 419 0.57 8.19 -22.45
N LYS A 420 0.56 8.25 -21.11
CA LYS A 420 1.42 7.40 -20.27
C LYS A 420 1.14 5.91 -20.47
N ARG A 421 -0.08 5.52 -20.84
CA ARG A 421 -0.48 4.12 -21.14
C ARG A 421 -0.08 3.67 -22.55
N ILE A 422 -0.18 4.54 -23.55
CA ILE A 422 0.21 4.26 -24.94
C ILE A 422 1.75 4.23 -25.05
N SER A 423 2.48 5.02 -24.28
CA SER A 423 3.94 4.89 -24.15
C SER A 423 4.39 3.56 -23.51
N LEU A 424 3.46 2.78 -22.93
CA LEU A 424 3.72 1.46 -22.34
C LEU A 424 3.35 0.30 -23.29
N GLU A 425 2.70 0.59 -24.42
CA GLU A 425 2.40 -0.38 -25.46
C GLU A 425 3.31 -0.09 -26.67
N VAL A 426 4.41 -0.85 -26.79
CA VAL A 426 5.29 -1.00 -27.96
C VAL A 426 6.41 0.05 -28.13
N PRO A 427 7.70 -0.31 -27.96
CA PRO A 427 8.73 0.25 -28.83
C PRO A 427 8.48 -0.34 -30.23
N ASN A 428 8.29 0.52 -31.23
CA ASN A 428 8.38 0.12 -32.62
C ASN A 428 9.74 -0.53 -32.84
N VAL A 429 9.78 -1.86 -32.81
CA VAL A 429 10.86 -2.63 -33.41
C VAL A 429 10.61 -2.52 -34.91
N THR A 430 11.15 -1.47 -35.50
CA THR A 430 11.39 -1.48 -36.94
C THR A 430 12.45 -2.55 -37.17
N ASP A 431 12.05 -3.65 -37.80
CA ASP A 431 12.95 -4.65 -38.37
C ASP A 431 13.81 -3.97 -39.45
N ASP A 432 14.95 -3.42 -39.05
CA ASP A 432 16.05 -3.12 -39.96
C ASP A 432 16.82 -4.43 -40.23
N ASN A 433 16.19 -5.32 -40.98
CA ASN A 433 16.87 -6.44 -41.63
C ASN A 433 16.41 -6.52 -43.09
N ASN A 434 16.88 -5.56 -43.89
CA ASN A 434 16.95 -5.69 -45.33
C ASN A 434 18.15 -4.92 -45.86
N ASN A 435 19.32 -5.60 -45.89
CA ASN A 435 20.32 -5.40 -46.93
C ASN A 435 21.41 -6.49 -46.85
N VAL A 436 21.14 -7.62 -47.48
CA VAL A 436 22.17 -8.41 -48.17
C VAL A 436 21.65 -8.64 -49.58
N LYS A 437 22.18 -7.87 -50.54
CA LYS A 437 22.11 -8.22 -51.97
C LYS A 437 23.34 -9.07 -52.31
N VAL A 438 23.04 -10.08 -53.11
CA VAL A 438 23.90 -11.11 -53.74
C VAL A 438 25.20 -10.54 -54.31
#